data_AF-A0A2G9XNN8-F1
#
_entry.id   AF-A0A2G9XNN8-F1
#
_cell.length_a   1.000
_cell.length_b   1.000
_cell.length_c   1.000
_cell.angle_alpha   90.00
_cell.angle_beta   90.00
_cell.angle_gamma   90.00
#
_symmetry.space_group_name_H-M   'P 1'
#
loop_
_entity.id
_entity.type
_entity.pdbx_description
1 polymer ?
#
loop_
_entity_poly.entity_id
_entity_poly.type
_entity_poly.pdbx_seq_one_letter_code
_entity_poly.pdbx_strand_id
1 'polypeptide(L)'
;MNHVRKQIYILEKASEHIAGVNEKILWSLHAVKKLRLEKLWKAPVEQALKKAIIIEHYPEHGRPLPDYLLLGFIDADTIHVVAAVDETFDRIVIITVYRPDIKRWENDWKTRKNKVKKCPLCGGGMDEGATTMPFFIAEKVVVIKNVPAEICADCGEAYMQSRVVGEIESILDRLEELHSEVSIIYYVDHLL
;
A
#
# COMPACT_ATOMS: atom_id res chain seq x y z
N MET A 1 -14.09 -16.18 14.49
CA MET A 1 -15.21 -16.17 13.53
C MET A 1 -14.79 -16.96 12.28
N ASN A 2 -15.67 -17.76 11.64
CA ASN A 2 -15.27 -18.52 10.44
C ASN A 2 -15.19 -17.61 9.19
N HIS A 3 -14.55 -18.08 8.12
CA HIS A 3 -14.28 -17.29 6.90
C HIS A 3 -15.56 -16.75 6.23
N VAL A 4 -16.62 -17.55 6.19
CA VAL A 4 -17.92 -17.16 5.63
C VAL A 4 -18.51 -15.96 6.38
N ARG A 5 -18.48 -15.99 7.71
CA ARG A 5 -19.02 -14.90 8.52
C ARG A 5 -18.17 -13.62 8.43
N LYS A 6 -16.86 -13.73 8.20
CA LYS A 6 -15.98 -12.56 7.92
C LYS A 6 -16.27 -11.93 6.56
N GLN A 7 -16.54 -12.74 5.52
CA GLN A 7 -16.99 -12.19 4.24
C GLN A 7 -18.31 -11.44 4.39
N ILE A 8 -19.30 -12.06 5.04
CA ILE A 8 -20.60 -11.42 5.31
C ILE A 8 -20.39 -10.09 6.05
N TYR A 9 -19.57 -10.09 7.10
CA TYR A 9 -19.26 -8.88 7.87
C TYR A 9 -18.72 -7.73 7.00
N ILE A 10 -17.75 -8.01 6.13
CA ILE A 10 -17.19 -6.96 5.25
C ILE A 10 -18.25 -6.42 4.28
N LEU A 11 -19.07 -7.30 3.69
CA LEU A 11 -20.15 -6.91 2.78
C LEU A 11 -21.23 -6.07 3.49
N GLU A 12 -21.58 -6.44 4.72
CA GLU A 12 -22.51 -5.69 5.58
C GLU A 12 -21.96 -4.30 5.89
N LYS A 13 -20.73 -4.20 6.40
CA LYS A 13 -20.11 -2.90 6.70
C LYS A 13 -19.98 -2.02 5.45
N ALA A 14 -19.65 -2.61 4.30
CA ALA A 14 -19.61 -1.87 3.04
C ALA A 14 -21.00 -1.38 2.60
N SER A 15 -22.06 -2.13 2.88
CA SER A 15 -23.44 -1.78 2.51
C SER A 15 -24.06 -0.75 3.46
N GLU A 16 -23.74 -0.83 4.74
CA GLU A 16 -24.16 0.12 5.78
C GLU A 16 -23.44 1.47 5.67
N HIS A 17 -22.26 1.49 5.06
CA HIS A 17 -21.43 2.69 4.97
C HIS A 17 -22.14 3.81 4.18
N ILE A 18 -22.29 4.95 4.84
CA ILE A 18 -22.72 6.21 4.22
C ILE A 18 -21.77 7.29 4.71
N ALA A 19 -20.94 7.81 3.80
CA ALA A 19 -19.95 8.83 4.15
C ALA A 19 -20.61 10.05 4.83
N GLY A 20 -20.08 10.47 5.97
CA GLY A 20 -20.59 11.58 6.78
C GLY A 20 -21.88 11.29 7.56
N VAL A 21 -22.45 10.09 7.47
CA VAL A 21 -23.71 9.72 8.16
C VAL A 21 -23.54 8.44 8.99
N ASN A 22 -22.98 7.38 8.41
CA ASN A 22 -22.70 6.10 9.07
C ASN A 22 -21.35 5.55 8.58
N GLU A 23 -20.28 5.97 9.23
CA GLU A 23 -18.90 5.68 8.83
C GLU A 23 -18.47 4.25 9.24
N LYS A 24 -18.65 3.30 8.32
CA LYS A 24 -18.22 1.89 8.50
C LYS A 24 -16.89 1.52 7.83
N ILE A 25 -16.27 2.44 7.09
CA ILE A 25 -15.06 2.20 6.31
C ILE A 25 -14.03 3.27 6.66
N LEU A 26 -12.88 2.86 7.19
CA LEU A 26 -11.71 3.72 7.31
C LEU A 26 -10.70 3.42 6.21
N TRP A 27 -9.90 4.43 5.86
CA TRP A 27 -8.86 4.33 4.85
C TRP A 27 -7.51 4.59 5.50
N SER A 28 -6.57 3.67 5.34
CA SER A 28 -5.19 3.92 5.73
C SER A 28 -4.57 4.99 4.81
N LEU A 29 -3.54 5.69 5.29
CA LEU A 29 -2.78 6.61 4.42
C LEU A 29 -2.21 5.89 3.19
N HIS A 30 -1.87 4.60 3.33
CA HIS A 30 -1.37 3.80 2.24
C HIS A 30 -2.44 3.56 1.16
N ALA A 31 -3.67 3.23 1.54
CA ALA A 31 -4.79 3.11 0.61
C ALA A 31 -5.10 4.43 -0.10
N VAL A 32 -5.01 5.57 0.60
CA VAL A 32 -5.20 6.91 0.00
C VAL A 32 -4.15 7.19 -1.09
N LYS A 33 -2.87 6.90 -0.82
CA LYS A 33 -1.80 7.02 -1.84
C LYS A 33 -2.08 6.13 -3.04
N LYS A 34 -2.54 4.90 -2.80
CA LYS A 34 -2.84 3.93 -3.86
C LYS A 34 -4.03 4.30 -4.72
N LEU A 35 -5.11 4.85 -4.18
CA LEU A 35 -6.20 5.42 -4.99
C LEU A 35 -5.64 6.37 -6.05
N ARG A 36 -4.73 7.27 -5.65
CA ARG A 36 -4.11 8.22 -6.58
C ARG A 36 -3.22 7.54 -7.62
N LEU A 37 -2.34 6.62 -7.20
CA LEU A 37 -1.37 5.96 -8.09
C LEU A 37 -2.06 5.05 -9.12
N GLU A 38 -3.08 4.32 -8.69
CA GLU A 38 -3.84 3.36 -9.52
C GLU A 38 -4.95 4.04 -10.33
N LYS A 39 -5.09 5.37 -10.19
CA LYS A 39 -6.17 6.20 -10.78
C LYS A 39 -7.56 5.67 -10.41
N LEU A 40 -7.71 5.22 -9.17
CA LEU A 40 -8.95 4.74 -8.58
C LEU A 40 -9.57 5.82 -7.71
N TRP A 41 -10.90 5.78 -7.60
CA TRP A 41 -11.67 6.72 -6.79
C TRP A 41 -12.33 5.99 -5.62
N LYS A 42 -12.42 6.65 -4.46
CA LYS A 42 -12.99 6.07 -3.23
C LYS A 42 -14.37 5.44 -3.46
N ALA A 43 -15.30 6.22 -4.02
CA ALA A 43 -16.70 5.79 -4.16
C ALA A 43 -16.87 4.52 -5.02
N PRO A 44 -16.27 4.40 -6.22
CA PRO A 44 -16.27 3.13 -6.97
C PRO A 44 -15.72 1.93 -6.19
N VAL A 45 -14.64 2.12 -5.41
CA VAL A 45 -14.08 1.04 -4.58
C VAL A 45 -15.05 0.62 -3.47
N GLU A 46 -15.70 1.58 -2.81
CA GLU A 46 -16.73 1.29 -1.80
C GLU A 46 -17.94 0.54 -2.39
N GLN A 47 -18.33 0.86 -3.63
CA GLN A 47 -19.40 0.12 -4.32
C GLN A 47 -18.96 -1.29 -4.70
N ALA A 48 -17.71 -1.46 -5.16
CA ALA A 48 -17.15 -2.77 -5.48
C ALA A 48 -17.11 -3.69 -4.25
N LEU A 49 -16.79 -3.14 -3.07
CA LEU A 49 -16.73 -3.89 -1.81
C LEU A 49 -18.06 -4.55 -1.43
N LYS A 50 -19.21 -3.97 -1.80
CA LYS A 50 -20.54 -4.54 -1.50
C LYS A 50 -20.81 -5.89 -2.17
N LYS A 51 -20.00 -6.25 -3.17
CA LYS A 51 -20.10 -7.51 -3.92
C LYS A 51 -18.75 -8.24 -4.03
N ALA A 52 -17.77 -7.84 -3.23
CA ALA A 52 -16.43 -8.38 -3.30
C ALA A 52 -16.35 -9.81 -2.74
N ILE A 53 -15.32 -10.55 -3.15
CA ILE A 53 -15.12 -11.94 -2.75
C ILE A 53 -13.78 -12.03 -2.04
N ILE A 54 -13.71 -12.66 -0.86
CA ILE A 54 -12.43 -12.92 -0.21
C ILE A 54 -11.68 -14.00 -0.99
N ILE A 55 -10.42 -13.74 -1.34
CA ILE A 55 -9.55 -14.65 -2.09
C ILE A 55 -8.29 -15.07 -1.33
N GLU A 56 -7.84 -14.30 -0.34
CA GLU A 56 -6.78 -14.71 0.59
C GLU A 56 -7.10 -14.29 2.03
N HIS A 57 -6.53 -15.04 2.97
CA HIS A 57 -6.58 -14.78 4.40
C HIS A 57 -5.17 -14.56 4.92
N TYR A 58 -4.88 -13.39 5.48
CA TYR A 58 -3.61 -13.15 6.15
C TYR A 58 -3.74 -13.57 7.62
N PRO A 59 -2.92 -14.50 8.10
CA PRO A 59 -3.04 -14.99 9.47
C PRO A 59 -2.79 -13.88 10.50
N GLU A 60 -3.51 -13.95 11.62
CA GLU A 60 -3.51 -12.96 12.71
C GLU A 60 -2.21 -12.91 13.52
N HIS A 61 -1.22 -13.77 13.23
CA HIS A 61 0.00 -13.90 14.01
C HIS A 61 0.89 -12.64 13.90
N GLY A 62 0.74 -11.74 14.87
CA GLY A 62 1.56 -10.53 15.02
C GLY A 62 1.00 -9.27 14.34
N ARG A 63 -0.23 -9.31 13.79
CA ARG A 63 -0.92 -8.12 13.27
C ARG A 63 -2.03 -7.68 14.22
N PRO A 64 -2.29 -6.38 14.39
CA PRO A 64 -3.32 -5.89 15.30
C PRO A 64 -4.75 -6.24 14.85
N LEU A 65 -4.97 -6.52 13.56
CA LEU A 65 -6.27 -6.89 12.99
C LEU A 65 -6.11 -7.99 11.92
N PRO A 66 -7.11 -8.87 11.72
CA PRO A 66 -7.12 -9.82 10.62
C PRO A 66 -7.33 -9.12 9.28
N ASP A 67 -6.38 -9.29 8.36
CA ASP A 67 -6.44 -8.74 7.00
C ASP A 67 -6.96 -9.80 6.01
N TYR A 68 -7.82 -9.36 5.09
CA TYR A 68 -8.35 -10.17 4.00
C TYR A 68 -8.00 -9.53 2.67
N LEU A 69 -7.63 -10.34 1.67
CA LEU A 69 -7.56 -9.87 0.29
C LEU A 69 -8.91 -10.12 -0.37
N LEU A 70 -9.53 -9.04 -0.85
CA LEU A 70 -10.81 -9.05 -1.55
C LEU A 70 -10.60 -8.78 -3.03
N LEU A 71 -11.32 -9.54 -3.85
CA LEU A 71 -11.50 -9.33 -5.27
C LEU A 71 -12.79 -8.56 -5.50
N GLY A 72 -12.69 -7.36 -6.08
CA GLY A 72 -13.81 -6.51 -6.45
C GLY A 72 -13.76 -6.13 -7.93
N PHE A 73 -14.86 -5.57 -8.42
CA PHE A 73 -15.01 -5.15 -9.81
C PHE A 73 -15.51 -3.70 -9.87
N ILE A 74 -14.85 -2.89 -10.69
CA ILE A 74 -15.28 -1.55 -11.07
C ILE A 74 -15.45 -1.56 -12.58
N ASP A 75 -16.69 -1.48 -13.03
CA ASP A 75 -17.06 -1.66 -14.44
C ASP A 75 -16.50 -2.99 -15.00
N ALA A 76 -15.63 -2.91 -16.01
CA ALA A 76 -14.96 -4.08 -16.60
C ALA A 76 -13.62 -4.42 -15.92
N ASP A 77 -13.13 -3.57 -15.01
CA ASP A 77 -11.83 -3.75 -14.38
C ASP A 77 -11.91 -4.52 -13.06
N THR A 78 -10.85 -5.28 -12.82
CA THR A 78 -10.61 -5.95 -11.54
C THR A 78 -9.82 -5.06 -10.58
N ILE A 79 -10.20 -5.09 -9.30
CA ILE A 79 -9.40 -4.53 -8.21
C ILE A 79 -9.19 -5.54 -7.10
N HIS A 80 -8.03 -5.44 -6.45
CA HIS A 80 -7.74 -6.08 -5.19
C HIS A 80 -7.77 -5.05 -4.07
N VAL A 81 -8.44 -5.38 -2.98
CA VAL A 81 -8.51 -4.55 -1.77
C VAL A 81 -8.04 -5.39 -0.59
N VAL A 82 -7.10 -4.90 0.19
CA VAL A 82 -6.80 -5.50 1.50
C VAL A 82 -7.62 -4.75 2.53
N ALA A 83 -8.49 -5.47 3.25
CA ALA A 83 -9.30 -4.90 4.33
C ALA A 83 -9.06 -5.64 5.64
N ALA A 84 -8.83 -4.86 6.70
CA ALA A 84 -8.81 -5.34 8.06
C ALA A 84 -10.22 -5.29 8.65
N VAL A 85 -10.60 -6.32 9.42
CA VAL A 85 -11.87 -6.36 10.13
C VAL A 85 -11.67 -5.89 11.57
N ASP A 86 -12.39 -4.84 11.97
CA ASP A 86 -12.35 -4.24 13.31
C ASP A 86 -13.73 -4.38 13.98
N GLU A 87 -13.99 -5.57 14.54
CA GLU A 87 -15.27 -5.88 15.20
C GLU A 87 -15.51 -5.01 16.43
N THR A 88 -14.45 -4.65 17.15
CA THR A 88 -14.52 -3.83 18.37
C THR A 88 -15.18 -2.48 18.11
N PHE A 89 -14.85 -1.87 16.98
CA PHE A 89 -15.40 -0.57 16.58
C PHE A 89 -16.46 -0.68 15.47
N ASP A 90 -16.98 -1.90 15.24
CA ASP A 90 -17.97 -2.23 14.22
C ASP A 90 -17.71 -1.57 12.85
N ARG A 91 -16.53 -1.83 12.27
CA ARG A 91 -16.06 -1.22 11.02
C ARG A 91 -15.03 -2.10 10.28
N ILE A 92 -14.71 -1.70 9.06
CA ILE A 92 -13.57 -2.23 8.29
C ILE A 92 -12.55 -1.13 8.00
N VAL A 93 -11.28 -1.50 7.89
CA VAL A 93 -10.19 -0.59 7.54
C VAL A 93 -9.55 -1.04 6.23
N ILE A 94 -9.61 -0.19 5.21
CA ILE A 94 -8.96 -0.44 3.91
C ILE A 94 -7.48 -0.14 4.06
N ILE A 95 -6.66 -1.18 4.00
CA ILE A 95 -5.21 -1.12 4.14
C ILE A 95 -4.59 -0.70 2.82
N THR A 96 -4.95 -1.35 1.71
CA THR A 96 -4.48 -1.01 0.35
C THR A 96 -5.54 -1.32 -0.71
N VAL A 97 -5.38 -0.75 -1.89
CA VAL A 97 -6.16 -1.07 -3.10
C VAL A 97 -5.25 -1.02 -4.31
N TYR A 98 -5.35 -1.99 -5.22
CA TYR A 98 -4.54 -2.02 -6.44
C TYR A 98 -5.22 -2.82 -7.55
N ARG A 99 -4.74 -2.66 -8.79
CA ARG A 99 -5.16 -3.51 -9.92
C ARG A 99 -4.25 -4.73 -10.00
N PRO A 100 -4.78 -5.97 -10.02
CA PRO A 100 -3.92 -7.14 -10.15
C PRO A 100 -3.23 -7.16 -11.52
N ASP A 101 -2.01 -7.69 -11.57
CA ASP A 101 -1.20 -7.80 -12.78
C ASP A 101 -0.81 -9.26 -13.09
N ILE A 102 -0.52 -9.53 -14.36
CA ILE A 102 -0.23 -10.89 -14.85
C ILE A 102 1.12 -11.46 -14.36
N LYS A 103 2.02 -10.63 -13.85
CA LYS A 103 3.29 -11.12 -13.28
C LYS A 103 3.02 -11.83 -11.95
N ARG A 104 2.01 -11.38 -11.20
CA ARG A 104 1.71 -11.86 -9.84
C ARG A 104 0.51 -12.78 -9.74
N TRP A 105 -0.45 -12.64 -10.65
CA TRP A 105 -1.71 -13.38 -10.61
C TRP A 105 -1.88 -14.23 -11.86
N GLU A 106 -2.55 -15.36 -11.70
CA GLU A 106 -3.10 -16.13 -12.82
C GLU A 106 -4.25 -15.35 -13.48
N ASN A 107 -4.65 -15.79 -14.68
CA ASN A 107 -5.69 -15.11 -15.47
C ASN A 107 -7.07 -15.07 -14.79
N ASP A 108 -7.26 -15.81 -13.69
CA ASP A 108 -8.48 -15.78 -12.87
C ASP A 108 -8.54 -14.58 -11.92
N TRP A 109 -7.43 -13.82 -11.79
CA TRP A 109 -7.23 -12.73 -10.83
C TRP A 109 -7.49 -13.14 -9.37
N LYS A 110 -7.38 -14.44 -9.05
CA LYS A 110 -7.64 -15.01 -7.72
C LYS A 110 -6.46 -15.81 -7.20
N THR A 111 -5.70 -16.44 -8.10
CA THR A 111 -4.63 -17.36 -7.75
C THR A 111 -3.28 -16.67 -7.90
N ARG A 112 -2.50 -16.59 -6.82
CA ARG A 112 -1.18 -15.94 -6.80
C ARG A 112 -0.09 -16.88 -7.33
N LYS A 113 0.83 -16.35 -8.13
CA LYS A 113 2.03 -17.04 -8.61
C LYS A 113 3.09 -17.15 -7.52
N ASN A 114 3.75 -18.31 -7.40
CA ASN A 114 4.65 -18.64 -6.28
C ASN A 114 6.10 -18.11 -6.37
N LYS A 115 6.50 -17.37 -7.42
CA LYS A 115 7.91 -16.99 -7.67
C LYS A 115 8.17 -15.48 -7.65
N VAL A 116 7.70 -14.77 -6.63
CA VAL A 116 7.97 -13.32 -6.50
C VAL A 116 8.61 -13.05 -5.15
N LYS A 117 9.71 -12.27 -5.14
CA LYS A 117 10.28 -11.70 -3.91
C LYS A 117 9.17 -11.00 -3.14
N LYS A 118 9.03 -11.31 -1.84
CA LYS A 118 7.95 -10.76 -1.02
C LYS A 118 8.44 -9.63 -0.15
N CYS A 119 7.66 -8.56 -0.07
CA CYS A 119 7.84 -7.44 0.83
C CYS A 119 7.79 -7.91 2.28
N PRO A 120 8.82 -7.68 3.09
CA PRO A 120 8.82 -8.01 4.52
C PRO A 120 7.69 -7.32 5.31
N LEU A 121 7.26 -6.13 4.90
CA LEU A 121 6.24 -5.36 5.61
C LEU A 121 4.82 -5.87 5.34
N CYS A 122 4.46 -6.13 4.09
CA CYS A 122 3.07 -6.46 3.71
C CYS A 122 2.88 -7.83 3.03
N GLY A 123 3.94 -8.47 2.56
CA GLY A 123 3.88 -9.73 1.78
C GLY A 123 3.64 -9.55 0.28
N GLY A 124 3.54 -8.31 -0.21
CA GLY A 124 3.39 -7.97 -1.63
C GLY A 124 4.61 -8.27 -2.49
N GLY A 125 4.48 -8.20 -3.81
CA GLY A 125 5.62 -8.41 -4.73
C GLY A 125 6.64 -7.27 -4.67
N MET A 126 7.91 -7.59 -4.90
CA MET A 126 9.02 -6.61 -4.94
C MET A 126 9.57 -6.48 -6.37
N ASP A 127 9.73 -5.25 -6.83
CA ASP A 127 10.33 -4.89 -8.11
C ASP A 127 11.57 -4.01 -7.89
N GLU A 128 12.57 -4.10 -8.76
CA GLU A 128 13.68 -3.14 -8.77
C GLU A 128 13.24 -1.80 -9.38
N GLY A 129 13.76 -0.70 -8.85
CA GLY A 129 13.45 0.62 -9.37
C GLY A 129 14.19 1.74 -8.64
N ALA A 130 13.61 2.94 -8.72
CA ALA A 130 14.08 4.11 -8.01
C ALA A 130 12.92 4.82 -7.32
N THR A 131 13.17 5.34 -6.13
CA THR A 131 12.16 6.02 -5.30
C THR A 131 12.55 7.49 -5.05
N THR A 132 11.61 8.25 -4.50
CA THR A 132 11.85 9.59 -3.99
C THR A 132 11.73 9.57 -2.47
N MET A 133 12.75 10.06 -1.78
CA MET A 133 12.83 10.07 -0.32
C MET A 133 12.71 11.49 0.22
N PRO A 134 11.57 11.83 0.86
CA PRO A 134 11.45 13.05 1.64
C PRO A 134 12.02 12.84 3.06
N PHE A 135 12.79 13.81 3.53
CA PHE A 135 13.30 13.92 4.89
C PHE A 135 12.83 15.24 5.49
N PHE A 136 12.35 15.18 6.73
CA PHE A 136 11.93 16.34 7.51
C PHE A 136 12.89 16.46 8.70
N ILE A 137 13.86 17.37 8.61
CA ILE A 137 14.94 17.54 9.59
C ILE A 137 14.79 18.92 10.24
N ALA A 138 14.33 18.95 11.49
CA ALA A 138 13.91 20.17 12.17
C ALA A 138 12.93 20.98 11.28
N GLU A 139 13.33 22.17 10.82
CA GLU A 139 12.52 23.03 9.93
C GLU A 139 12.84 22.81 8.43
N LYS A 140 13.82 21.98 8.09
CA LYS A 140 14.26 21.73 6.71
C LYS A 140 13.53 20.54 6.09
N VAL A 141 13.21 20.68 4.80
CA VAL A 141 12.68 19.59 3.97
C VAL A 141 13.70 19.25 2.89
N VAL A 142 14.19 18.01 2.89
CA VAL A 142 15.08 17.49 1.84
C VAL A 142 14.34 16.43 1.05
N VAL A 143 14.34 16.53 -0.27
CA VAL A 143 13.76 15.53 -1.18
C VAL A 143 14.86 15.00 -2.08
N ILE A 144 15.23 13.73 -1.89
CA ILE A 144 16.21 13.04 -2.73
C ILE A 144 15.43 12.19 -3.75
N LYS A 145 15.54 12.54 -5.03
CA LYS A 145 14.90 11.85 -6.15
C LYS A 145 15.79 10.76 -6.73
N ASN A 146 15.20 9.77 -7.40
CA ASN A 146 15.88 8.70 -8.11
C ASN A 146 16.82 7.82 -7.25
N VAL A 147 16.46 7.61 -5.98
CA VAL A 147 17.22 6.74 -5.08
C VAL A 147 16.99 5.27 -5.47
N PRO A 148 18.02 4.49 -5.82
CA PRO A 148 17.88 3.07 -6.18
C PRO A 148 17.32 2.24 -5.02
N ALA A 149 16.29 1.43 -5.29
CA ALA A 149 15.65 0.58 -4.28
C ALA A 149 14.94 -0.63 -4.90
N GLU A 150 14.73 -1.67 -4.09
CA GLU A 150 13.67 -2.65 -4.33
C GLU A 150 12.37 -2.09 -3.73
N ILE A 151 11.35 -1.91 -4.54
CA ILE A 151 10.09 -1.25 -4.16
C ILE A 151 8.96 -2.27 -4.18
N CYS A 152 8.15 -2.29 -3.12
CA CYS A 152 6.97 -3.13 -3.11
C CYS A 152 5.89 -2.60 -4.05
N ALA A 153 5.40 -3.45 -4.95
CA ALA A 153 4.30 -3.12 -5.87
C ALA A 153 2.96 -2.86 -5.14
N ASP A 154 2.77 -3.45 -3.95
CA ASP A 154 1.55 -3.25 -3.14
C ASP A 154 1.70 -2.07 -2.19
N CYS A 155 2.67 -2.10 -1.27
CA CYS A 155 2.74 -1.08 -0.23
C CYS A 155 3.56 0.17 -0.61
N GLY A 156 4.37 0.10 -1.66
CA GLY A 156 5.32 1.16 -2.03
C GLY A 156 6.52 1.29 -1.09
N GLU A 157 6.64 0.40 -0.09
CA GLU A 157 7.80 0.36 0.80
C GLU A 157 9.06 0.10 -0.01
N ALA A 158 10.08 0.92 0.20
CA ALA A 158 11.33 0.87 -0.53
C ALA A 158 12.44 0.33 0.37
N TYR A 159 13.16 -0.67 -0.12
CA TYR A 159 14.28 -1.31 0.56
C TYR A 159 15.55 -1.01 -0.20
N MET A 160 16.55 -0.50 0.50
CA MET A 160 17.80 -0.05 -0.10
C MET A 160 18.95 -0.93 0.38
N GLN A 161 19.96 -1.07 -0.47
CA GLN A 161 21.23 -1.68 -0.07
C GLN A 161 21.97 -0.74 0.90
N SER A 162 22.74 -1.31 1.82
CA SER A 162 23.51 -0.54 2.81
C SER A 162 24.39 0.56 2.17
N ARG A 163 25.00 0.28 1.01
CA ARG A 163 25.77 1.29 0.27
C ARG A 163 24.95 2.55 -0.10
N VAL A 164 23.70 2.36 -0.50
CA VAL A 164 22.82 3.47 -0.92
C VAL A 164 22.46 4.33 0.30
N VAL A 165 22.30 3.69 1.47
CA VAL A 165 22.07 4.39 2.74
C VAL A 165 23.26 5.28 3.11
N GLY A 166 24.50 4.78 2.99
CA GLY A 166 25.70 5.59 3.26
C GLY A 166 25.85 6.82 2.35
N GLU A 167 25.46 6.69 1.07
CA GLU A 167 25.43 7.84 0.15
C GLU A 167 24.33 8.85 0.54
N ILE A 168 23.16 8.38 0.98
CA ILE A 168 22.09 9.25 1.48
C ILE A 168 22.54 10.02 2.71
N GLU A 169 23.18 9.36 3.68
CA GLU A 169 23.74 10.02 4.87
C GLU A 169 24.74 11.11 4.48
N SER A 170 25.69 10.80 3.59
CA SER A 170 26.68 11.76 3.08
C SER A 170 26.02 12.96 2.38
N ILE A 171 24.92 12.74 1.66
CA ILE A 171 24.13 13.80 1.04
C ILE A 171 23.46 14.67 2.11
N LEU A 172 22.83 14.06 3.12
CA LEU A 172 22.11 14.80 4.17
C LEU A 172 23.05 15.64 5.02
N ASP A 173 24.22 15.11 5.39
CA ASP A 173 25.25 15.83 6.15
C ASP A 173 25.68 17.11 5.42
N ARG A 174 25.91 17.03 4.10
CA ARG A 174 26.27 18.18 3.27
C ARG A 174 25.16 19.22 3.16
N LEU A 175 23.90 18.81 3.23
CA LEU A 175 22.75 19.71 3.16
C LEU A 175 22.42 20.34 4.51
N GLU A 176 22.84 19.73 5.63
CA GLU A 176 22.64 20.27 6.96
C GLU A 176 23.35 21.63 7.14
N GLU A 177 24.51 21.82 6.50
CA GLU A 177 25.26 23.07 6.53
C GLU A 177 24.66 24.19 5.65
N LEU A 178 23.72 23.86 4.76
CA LEU A 178 23.11 24.84 3.88
C LEU A 178 21.96 25.58 4.58
N HIS A 179 21.93 26.91 4.47
CA HIS A 179 20.81 27.74 4.94
C HIS A 179 19.60 27.70 3.99
N SER A 180 19.21 26.52 3.52
CA SER A 180 18.01 26.31 2.70
C SER A 180 16.88 25.68 3.53
N GLU A 181 15.66 26.20 3.40
CA GLU A 181 14.46 25.58 3.99
C GLU A 181 14.03 24.32 3.22
N VAL A 182 14.17 24.33 1.90
CA VAL A 182 13.78 23.20 1.03
C VAL A 182 14.90 22.90 0.05
N SER A 183 15.33 21.64 -0.01
CA SER A 183 16.30 21.13 -0.98
C SER A 183 15.68 19.97 -1.76
N ILE A 184 15.68 20.07 -3.09
CA ILE A 184 15.27 18.96 -3.99
C ILE A 184 16.45 18.61 -4.86
N ILE A 185 16.97 17.41 -4.69
CA ILE A 185 18.16 16.93 -5.39
C ILE A 185 17.92 15.55 -6.01
N TYR A 186 18.79 15.16 -6.94
CA TYR A 186 18.80 13.83 -7.51
C TYR A 186 19.93 13.02 -6.86
N TYR A 187 19.64 11.76 -6.56
CA TYR A 187 20.65 10.78 -6.23
C TYR A 187 21.56 10.59 -7.44
N VAL A 188 22.87 10.66 -7.22
CA VAL A 188 23.90 10.40 -8.21
C VAL A 188 24.78 9.32 -7.63
N ASP A 189 24.84 8.16 -8.29
CA ASP A 189 25.78 7.11 -7.87
C ASP A 189 27.19 7.56 -8.25
N HIS A 190 28.01 7.87 -7.25
CA HIS A 190 29.38 8.33 -7.45
C HIS A 190 30.37 7.16 -7.69
N LEU A 191 29.89 5.92 -7.76
CA LEU A 191 30.67 4.71 -7.98
C LEU A 191 30.60 4.17 -9.42
N LEU A 192 30.15 4.98 -10.39
CA LEU A 192 30.15 4.68 -11.83
C LEU A 192 31.15 5.57 -12.60
#